data_AF-A0AAD2FCP5-F1
#
_entry.id   AF-A0AAD2FCP5-F1
#
_cell.length_a   1.000
_cell.length_b   1.000
_cell.length_c   1.000
_cell.angle_alpha   90.00
_cell.angle_beta   90.00
_cell.angle_gamma   90.00
#
_symmetry.space_group_name_H-M   'P 1'
#
loop_
_entity.id
_entity.type
_entity.pdbx_description
1 polymer ?
#
loop_
_entity_poly.entity_id
_entity_poly.type
_entity_poly.pdbx_seq_one_letter_code
_entity_poly.pdbx_strand_id
1 'polypeptide(L)'
;MEECRGIKNGQKYCTRGLEGHTTLGSISKKKTRTAAFAAVLNEQARQWNKNEQVEIQAIAHAYRKTSASSQMWAQVIGNQDRQDADAYLYEDEEENDDVDATTTADSIKPAEGSVFKSPVSQKRMLSVESAAITMIQQGARAA
;
A
#
# COMPACT_ATOMS: atom_id res chain seq x y z
N MET A 1 28.74 -0.74 17.46
CA MET A 1 27.56 0.15 17.44
C MET A 1 28.04 1.44 16.83
N GLU A 2 27.68 1.68 15.56
CA GLU A 2 28.15 2.84 14.81
C GLU A 2 27.22 4.02 15.11
N GLU A 3 27.75 5.03 15.80
CA GLU A 3 27.04 6.26 16.14
C GLU A 3 26.71 7.05 14.87
N CYS A 4 25.41 7.25 14.62
CA CYS A 4 24.93 8.25 13.67
C CYS A 4 25.27 9.63 14.22
N ARG A 5 26.40 10.20 13.79
CA ARG A 5 26.78 11.59 14.10
C ARG A 5 25.67 12.51 13.59
N GLY A 6 25.15 13.31 14.52
CA GLY A 6 23.98 14.15 14.35
C GLY A 6 24.07 15.10 13.16
N ILE A 7 22.99 15.12 12.39
CA ILE A 7 22.73 16.13 11.39
C ILE A 7 22.28 17.39 12.12
N LYS A 8 23.07 18.46 12.01
CA LYS A 8 22.74 19.78 12.50
C LYS A 8 21.83 20.45 11.46
N ASN A 9 20.75 21.07 11.96
CA ASN A 9 19.74 21.90 11.26
C ASN A 9 18.50 21.09 10.84
N GLY A 10 17.33 21.50 11.33
CA GLY A 10 16.04 20.79 11.24
C GLY A 10 15.42 20.67 9.84
N GLN A 11 16.22 20.38 8.81
CA GLN A 11 15.72 20.03 7.48
C GLN A 11 15.18 18.60 7.51
N LYS A 12 13.87 18.46 7.27
CA LYS A 12 13.24 17.17 7.01
C LYS A 12 13.70 16.70 5.63
N TYR A 13 14.61 15.72 5.58
CA TYR A 13 15.01 15.11 4.30
C TYR A 13 13.88 14.22 3.78
N CYS A 14 13.51 14.39 2.51
CA CYS A 14 12.57 13.51 1.85
C CYS A 14 13.22 12.14 1.64
N THR A 15 12.65 11.09 2.23
CA THR A 15 13.08 9.70 2.03
C THR A 15 12.32 9.01 0.91
N ARG A 16 11.31 9.68 0.32
CA ARG A 16 10.49 9.14 -0.77
C ARG A 16 11.35 8.87 -2.01
N GLY A 17 11.15 7.72 -2.64
CA GLY A 17 11.92 7.27 -3.80
C GLY A 17 13.27 6.61 -3.46
N LEU A 18 13.73 6.72 -2.21
CA LEU A 18 14.96 6.09 -1.72
C LEU A 18 14.70 4.72 -1.06
N GLU A 19 13.45 4.29 -0.96
CA GLU A 19 13.06 3.07 -0.25
C GLU A 19 13.77 1.85 -0.84
N GLY A 20 13.92 1.82 -2.16
CA GLY A 20 14.63 0.76 -2.88
C GLY A 20 16.15 0.77 -2.72
N HIS A 21 16.73 1.88 -2.30
CA HIS A 21 18.16 2.05 -2.08
C HIS A 21 18.58 1.69 -0.65
N THR A 22 17.61 1.52 0.25
CA THR A 22 17.86 0.92 1.57
C THR A 22 18.28 -0.54 1.42
N THR A 23 19.07 -1.05 2.37
CA THR A 23 19.45 -2.46 2.42
C THR A 23 18.22 -3.37 2.42
N LEU A 24 17.20 -3.05 3.21
CA LEU A 24 15.98 -3.84 3.28
C LEU A 24 15.17 -3.76 1.99
N GLY A 25 15.03 -2.58 1.40
CA GLY A 25 14.30 -2.38 0.16
C GLY A 25 14.95 -3.07 -1.03
N SER A 26 16.28 -3.03 -1.14
CA SER A 26 17.01 -3.75 -2.19
C SER A 26 16.88 -5.27 -2.06
N ILE A 27 16.98 -5.82 -0.83
CA ILE A 27 16.72 -7.24 -0.55
C ILE A 27 15.29 -7.63 -0.92
N SER A 28 14.30 -6.82 -0.51
CA SER A 28 12.89 -7.08 -0.79
C SER A 28 12.58 -7.05 -2.28
N LYS A 29 13.10 -6.05 -3.01
CA LYS A 29 12.99 -5.96 -4.49
C LYS A 29 13.58 -7.20 -5.16
N LYS A 30 14.79 -7.61 -4.76
CA LYS A 30 15.44 -8.81 -5.30
C LYS A 30 14.62 -10.06 -5.04
N LYS A 31 14.19 -10.28 -3.79
CA LYS A 31 13.40 -11.46 -3.39
C LYS A 31 12.09 -11.55 -4.17
N THR A 32 11.38 -10.43 -4.29
CA THR A 32 10.09 -10.37 -5.01
C THR A 32 10.28 -10.67 -6.49
N ARG A 33 11.31 -10.10 -7.13
CA ARG A 33 11.63 -10.40 -8.54
C ARG A 33 11.96 -11.88 -8.74
N THR A 34 12.83 -12.44 -7.91
CA THR A 34 13.19 -13.86 -7.99
C THR A 34 11.97 -14.76 -7.81
N ALA A 35 11.09 -14.44 -6.86
CA ALA A 35 9.86 -15.21 -6.64
C ALA A 35 8.91 -15.14 -7.85
N ALA A 36 8.75 -13.96 -8.45
CA ALA A 36 7.91 -13.78 -9.64
C ALA A 36 8.45 -14.56 -10.85
N PHE A 37 9.78 -14.54 -11.07
CA PHE A 37 10.40 -15.36 -12.11
C PHE A 37 10.22 -16.85 -11.86
N ALA A 38 10.46 -17.31 -10.63
CA ALA A 38 10.26 -18.71 -10.27
C ALA A 38 8.81 -19.16 -10.49
N ALA A 39 7.82 -18.33 -10.13
CA ALA A 39 6.41 -18.63 -10.36
C ALA A 39 6.06 -18.82 -11.85
N VAL A 40 6.57 -17.94 -12.71
CA VAL A 40 6.38 -18.03 -14.17
C VAL A 40 7.04 -19.27 -14.74
N LEU A 41 8.32 -19.51 -14.41
CA LEU A 41 9.07 -20.67 -14.91
C LEU A 41 8.46 -21.99 -14.43
N ASN A 42 8.00 -22.05 -13.18
CA ASN A 42 7.34 -23.24 -12.65
C ASN A 42 6.02 -23.53 -13.37
N GLU A 43 5.22 -22.51 -13.67
CA GLU A 43 3.96 -22.69 -14.42
C GLU A 43 4.24 -23.13 -15.87
N GLN A 44 5.24 -22.53 -16.52
CA GLN A 44 5.67 -22.95 -17.85
C GLN A 44 6.16 -24.42 -17.86
N ALA A 45 6.98 -24.81 -16.89
CA ALA A 45 7.45 -26.19 -16.75
C ALA A 45 6.28 -27.16 -16.46
N ARG A 46 5.31 -26.74 -15.66
CA ARG A 46 4.09 -27.53 -15.38
C ARG A 46 3.27 -27.78 -16.64
N GLN A 47 3.10 -26.79 -17.51
CA GLN A 47 2.37 -26.94 -18.78
C GLN A 47 3.16 -27.83 -19.76
N TRP A 48 4.48 -27.62 -19.85
CA TRP A 48 5.38 -28.41 -20.71
C TRP A 48 5.35 -29.90 -20.35
N ASN A 49 5.52 -30.24 -19.08
CA ASN A 49 5.58 -31.63 -18.62
C ASN A 49 4.25 -32.40 -18.80
N LYS A 50 3.14 -31.68 -18.93
CA LYS A 50 1.82 -32.28 -19.15
C LYS A 50 1.42 -32.34 -20.62
N ASN A 51 2.28 -31.88 -21.54
CA ASN A 51 1.95 -31.69 -22.95
C ASN A 51 0.64 -30.88 -23.15
N GLU A 52 0.39 -29.92 -22.25
CA GLU A 52 -0.75 -29.00 -22.37
C GLU A 52 -0.45 -27.98 -23.49
N GLN A 53 -1.49 -27.48 -24.17
CA GLN A 53 -1.33 -26.27 -24.98
C GLN A 53 -0.92 -25.11 -24.07
N VAL A 54 -0.05 -24.23 -24.57
CA VAL A 54 0.46 -23.10 -23.78
C VAL A 54 -0.70 -22.18 -23.40
N GLU A 55 -1.04 -22.17 -22.12
CA GLU A 55 -2.09 -21.33 -21.55
C GLU A 55 -1.48 -20.04 -20.98
N ILE A 56 -1.45 -18.99 -21.79
CA ILE A 56 -0.86 -17.70 -21.44
C ILE A 56 -1.54 -17.05 -20.22
N GLN A 57 -2.86 -17.23 -20.07
CA GLN A 57 -3.59 -16.66 -18.94
C GLN A 57 -3.17 -17.27 -17.60
N ALA A 58 -2.89 -18.57 -17.56
CA ALA A 58 -2.38 -19.24 -16.37
C ALA A 58 -1.00 -18.70 -15.95
N ILE A 59 -0.10 -18.49 -16.92
CA ILE A 59 1.23 -17.89 -16.67
C ILE A 59 1.10 -16.46 -16.16
N ALA A 60 0.25 -15.65 -16.80
CA ALA A 60 -0.02 -14.27 -16.37
C ALA A 60 -0.67 -14.23 -14.98
N HIS A 61 -1.56 -15.18 -14.68
CA HIS A 61 -2.17 -15.31 -13.35
C HIS A 61 -1.13 -15.68 -12.29
N ALA A 62 -0.22 -16.61 -12.56
CA ALA A 62 0.88 -16.97 -11.65
C ALA A 62 1.74 -15.74 -11.31
N TYR A 63 2.13 -14.95 -12.31
CA TYR A 63 2.87 -13.71 -12.10
C TYR A 63 2.08 -12.68 -11.27
N ARG A 64 0.82 -12.42 -11.63
CA ARG A 64 -0.06 -11.47 -10.92
C ARG A 64 -0.24 -11.87 -9.46
N LYS A 65 -0.49 -13.16 -9.19
CA LYS A 65 -0.65 -13.68 -7.83
C LYS A 65 0.59 -13.41 -6.98
N THR A 66 1.79 -13.61 -7.52
CA THR A 66 3.04 -13.39 -6.78
C THR A 66 3.38 -11.90 -6.59
N SER A 67 2.93 -11.02 -7.49
CA SER A 67 3.19 -9.58 -7.45
C SER A 67 2.07 -8.74 -6.82
N ALA A 68 0.93 -9.35 -6.44
CA ALA A 68 -0.25 -8.66 -5.94
C ALA A 68 0.02 -7.80 -4.69
N SER A 69 0.83 -8.29 -3.75
CA SER A 69 1.17 -7.53 -2.54
C SER A 69 1.96 -6.27 -2.88
N SER A 70 2.90 -6.34 -3.83
CA SER A 70 3.65 -5.18 -4.29
C SER A 70 2.77 -4.15 -4.99
N GLN A 71 1.79 -4.61 -5.79
CA GLN A 71 0.82 -3.73 -6.44
C GLN A 71 -0.05 -3.00 -5.41
N MET A 72 -0.54 -3.72 -4.40
CA MET A 72 -1.32 -3.13 -3.30
C MET A 72 -0.50 -2.09 -2.53
N TRP A 73 0.77 -2.38 -2.21
CA TRP A 73 1.65 -1.42 -1.55
C TRP A 73 1.90 -0.17 -2.39
N ALA A 74 2.06 -0.32 -3.72
CA ALA A 74 2.20 0.81 -4.61
C ALA A 74 0.95 1.70 -4.62
N GLN A 75 -0.25 1.10 -4.56
CA GLN A 75 -1.50 1.86 -4.44
C GLN A 75 -1.59 2.62 -3.11
N VAL A 76 -1.23 1.98 -2.00
CA VAL A 76 -1.22 2.63 -0.68
C VAL A 76 -0.28 3.83 -0.67
N ILE A 77 0.95 3.66 -1.18
CA ILE A 77 1.93 4.75 -1.24
C ILE A 77 1.44 5.86 -2.17
N GLY A 78 0.92 5.53 -3.36
CA GLY A 78 0.41 6.54 -4.29
C GLY A 78 -0.77 7.33 -3.74
N ASN A 79 -1.63 6.70 -2.93
CA ASN A 79 -2.72 7.40 -2.24
C ASN A 79 -2.19 8.36 -1.17
N GLN A 80 -1.15 7.96 -0.44
CA GLN A 80 -0.49 8.85 0.52
C GLN A 80 0.15 10.04 -0.20
N ASP A 81 0.86 9.78 -1.30
CA ASP A 81 1.51 10.84 -2.10
C ASP A 81 0.49 11.85 -2.64
N ARG A 82 -0.69 11.36 -3.05
CA ARG A 82 -1.80 12.24 -3.45
C ARG A 82 -2.28 13.11 -2.29
N GLN A 83 -2.48 12.54 -1.10
CA GLN A 83 -2.93 13.30 0.07
C GLN A 83 -1.90 14.36 0.49
N ASP A 84 -0.62 14.01 0.48
CA ASP A 84 0.47 14.93 0.84
C ASP A 84 0.55 16.08 -0.19
N ALA A 85 0.34 15.79 -1.47
CA ALA A 85 0.29 16.81 -2.53
C ALA A 85 -0.95 17.71 -2.41
N ASP A 86 -2.11 17.13 -2.09
CA ASP A 86 -3.34 17.89 -1.86
C ASP A 86 -3.16 18.83 -0.66
N ALA A 87 -2.60 18.36 0.47
CA ALA A 87 -2.33 19.19 1.65
C ALA A 87 -1.40 20.37 1.33
N TYR A 88 -0.33 20.13 0.59
CA TYR A 88 0.60 21.19 0.17
C TYR A 88 -0.07 22.29 -0.67
N LEU A 89 -1.08 21.95 -1.48
CA LEU A 89 -1.74 22.92 -2.35
C LEU A 89 -2.76 23.81 -1.61
N TYR A 90 -3.37 23.32 -0.54
CA TYR A 90 -4.50 23.98 0.13
C TYR A 90 -4.20 24.46 1.56
N GLU A 91 -3.01 24.23 2.12
CA GLU A 91 -2.61 24.73 3.46
C GLU A 91 -2.09 26.18 3.45
N ASP A 92 -1.91 26.83 2.29
CA ASP A 92 -1.39 28.21 2.17
C ASP A 92 -2.48 29.31 2.08
N GLU A 93 -3.77 28.97 2.16
CA GLU A 93 -4.88 29.95 2.02
C GLU A 93 -5.45 30.51 3.35
N GLU A 94 -4.92 30.14 4.51
CA GLU A 94 -5.33 30.77 5.78
C GLU A 94 -4.30 31.81 6.29
N GLU A 95 -4.75 33.08 6.25
CA GLU A 95 -4.44 34.15 7.21
C GLU A 95 -3.17 35.00 6.99
N ASN A 96 -3.27 35.94 6.04
CA ASN A 96 -2.69 37.28 6.19
C ASN A 96 -3.80 38.33 5.96
N ASP A 97 -4.65 38.53 6.97
CA ASP A 97 -5.43 39.76 7.11
C ASP A 97 -5.00 40.45 8.40
N ASP A 98 -3.89 41.19 8.34
CA ASP A 98 -3.64 42.31 9.26
C ASP A 98 -4.76 43.35 9.04
N VAL A 99 -5.87 43.22 9.77
CA VAL A 99 -6.86 44.32 9.88
C VAL A 99 -7.00 44.75 11.34
N ASP A 100 -6.41 45.91 11.56
CA ASP A 100 -6.46 46.79 12.72
C ASP A 100 -7.77 46.69 13.53
N ALA A 101 -7.63 46.38 14.82
CA ALA A 101 -8.73 46.33 15.77
C ALA A 101 -9.20 47.75 16.12
N THR A 102 -10.11 48.31 15.32
CA THR A 102 -10.98 49.40 15.78
C THR A 102 -12.45 49.09 15.52
N THR A 103 -13.08 48.59 16.58
CA THR A 103 -14.49 48.68 16.96
C THR A 103 -15.36 49.62 16.12
N THR A 104 -16.34 49.07 15.42
CA THR A 104 -17.71 49.63 15.41
C THR A 104 -18.71 48.48 15.31
N ALA A 105 -19.60 48.42 16.29
CA ALA A 105 -20.71 47.49 16.35
C ALA A 105 -21.75 47.85 15.28
N ASP A 106 -22.38 46.85 14.66
CA ASP A 106 -23.83 46.80 14.71
C ASP A 106 -24.42 45.41 14.42
N SER A 107 -25.56 45.18 15.05
CA SER A 107 -26.31 43.93 15.12
C SER A 107 -27.01 43.56 13.81
N ILE A 108 -27.20 42.26 13.56
CA ILE A 108 -28.48 41.60 13.16
C ILE A 108 -28.29 40.07 13.21
N LYS A 109 -29.17 39.39 13.97
CA LYS A 109 -29.40 37.91 14.01
C LYS A 109 -30.61 37.55 13.10
N PRO A 110 -31.12 36.30 13.05
CA PRO A 110 -30.55 35.02 12.56
C PRO A 110 -31.52 34.30 11.58
N ALA A 111 -31.10 33.23 10.88
CA ALA A 111 -31.97 32.14 10.40
C ALA A 111 -31.08 31.00 9.82
N GLU A 112 -31.00 29.82 10.45
CA GLU A 112 -31.85 28.62 10.25
C GLU A 112 -31.16 27.57 9.37
N GLY A 113 -30.75 26.46 10.02
CA GLY A 113 -30.88 25.09 9.52
C GLY A 113 -30.10 24.65 8.27
N SER A 114 -29.09 23.78 8.47
CA SER A 114 -29.03 22.51 7.74
C SER A 114 -28.01 21.56 8.37
N VAL A 115 -28.53 20.58 9.11
CA VAL A 115 -27.77 19.44 9.62
C VAL A 115 -27.55 18.47 8.45
N PHE A 116 -26.35 18.45 7.88
CA PHE A 116 -25.98 17.40 6.93
C PHE A 116 -25.38 16.21 7.69
N LYS A 117 -26.26 15.29 8.12
CA LYS A 117 -25.89 13.92 8.48
C LYS A 117 -25.88 13.07 7.22
N SER A 118 -24.82 12.30 6.99
CA SER A 118 -24.79 11.21 6.01
C SER A 118 -23.60 10.27 6.29
N PRO A 119 -23.67 8.99 5.91
CA PRO A 119 -24.02 7.94 6.87
C PRO A 119 -22.91 6.91 7.10
N VAL A 120 -22.95 6.36 8.31
CA VAL A 120 -22.45 5.02 8.64
C VAL A 120 -23.04 4.01 7.65
N SER A 121 -22.17 3.32 6.91
CA SER A 121 -22.49 2.04 6.28
C SER A 121 -21.60 0.95 6.85
N GLN A 122 -22.08 0.36 7.93
CA GLN A 122 -21.82 -1.04 8.22
C GLN A 122 -22.43 -1.90 7.11
N LYS A 123 -21.66 -2.83 6.54
CA LYS A 123 -22.20 -4.16 6.22
C LYS A 123 -21.12 -5.21 5.95
N ARG A 124 -21.22 -6.24 6.79
CA ARG A 124 -21.04 -7.67 6.54
C ARG A 124 -19.63 -8.23 6.38
N MET A 125 -19.24 -8.86 7.49
CA MET A 125 -18.59 -10.17 7.59
C MET A 125 -18.67 -11.03 6.33
N LEU A 126 -17.51 -11.52 5.91
CA LEU A 126 -17.38 -12.90 5.46
C LEU A 126 -16.32 -13.56 6.33
N SER A 127 -16.80 -14.35 7.29
CA SER A 127 -16.05 -15.44 7.87
C SER A 127 -15.68 -16.40 6.75
N VAL A 128 -14.39 -16.66 6.57
CA VAL A 128 -13.93 -17.81 5.78
C VAL A 128 -13.09 -18.65 6.74
N GLU A 129 -13.78 -19.54 7.44
CA GLU A 129 -13.18 -20.75 7.96
C GLU A 129 -12.56 -21.50 6.78
N SER A 130 -11.23 -21.60 6.73
CA SER A 130 -10.58 -22.57 5.86
C SER A 130 -10.17 -23.75 6.72
N ALA A 131 -10.94 -24.82 6.55
CA ALA A 131 -10.71 -26.14 7.10
C ALA A 131 -9.35 -26.73 6.68
N ALA A 132 -8.93 -27.66 7.53
CA ALA A 132 -7.72 -28.47 7.54
C ALA A 132 -7.20 -29.02 6.20
N ILE A 133 -5.88 -29.19 6.11
CA ILE A 133 -5.26 -30.31 5.38
C ILE A 133 -4.26 -31.01 6.31
N THR A 134 -4.73 -32.11 6.89
CA THR A 134 -3.91 -33.20 7.42
C THR A 134 -3.53 -34.10 6.23
N MET A 135 -2.24 -34.24 5.93
CA MET A 135 -1.70 -35.37 5.15
C MET A 135 -0.38 -35.80 5.82
N ILE A 136 -0.43 -36.87 6.61
CA ILE A 136 -0.07 -38.25 6.23
C ILE A 136 1.42 -38.36 5.88
N GLN A 137 2.21 -38.73 6.89
CA GLN A 137 3.52 -39.32 6.70
C GLN A 137 3.41 -40.81 7.06
N GLN A 138 3.01 -41.61 6.06
CA GLN A 138 3.09 -43.07 6.12
C GLN A 138 4.43 -43.52 5.51
N GLY A 139 5.17 -44.30 6.29
CA GLY A 139 5.85 -45.51 5.82
C GLY A 139 6.96 -45.37 4.79
N ALA A 140 8.21 -45.32 5.28
CA ALA A 140 9.33 -45.96 4.59
C ALA A 140 9.83 -47.11 5.46
N ARG A 141 9.35 -48.32 5.15
CA ARG A 141 9.92 -49.61 5.53
C ARG A 141 10.24 -50.31 4.20
N ALA A 142 11.30 -51.12 4.20
CA ALA A 142 11.94 -51.85 3.09
C ALA A 142 13.06 -51.03 2.42
N ALA A 143 14.30 -51.53 2.30
CA ALA A 143 14.86 -52.86 2.57
C ALA A 143 16.34 -52.71 2.95
#